data_AF-A0ABD6IEI5-F1
#
_entry.id   AF-A0ABD6IEI5-F1
#
_cell.length_a   1.000
_cell.length_b   1.000
_cell.length_c   1.000
_cell.angle_alpha   90.00
_cell.angle_beta   90.00
_cell.angle_gamma   90.00
#
_symmetry.space_group_name_H-M   'P 1'
#
loop_
_entity.id
_entity.type
_entity.pdbx_description
1 polymer ?
#
loop_
_entity_poly.entity_id
_entity_poly.type
_entity_poly.pdbx_seq_one_letter_code
_entity_poly.pdbx_strand_id
1 'polypeptide(L)'
;QISKSSLNENQKELIKLNLEILKNNDKISIDDFEQIWRFLKQRVATGFVFDEAPEINNQSIAILEKDEKLSFSSSKMKDNLQNSLIIGENYDVLKNLIGVREREREDANFDLIYIDPPYNTQKTSDDGNNLTDDEITADKFIYRDKFSRTGWLNLLNERLKLAKQLLKEDGVIFVSIDDNEQAYLKVLMDEIFGEENFV
;
A
#
# COMPACT_ATOMS: atom_id res chain seq x y z
N GLN A 1 -12.70 27.36 0.75
CA GLN A 1 -11.96 26.25 0.12
C GLN A 1 -11.38 25.40 1.24
N ILE A 2 -11.90 24.19 1.44
CA ILE A 2 -11.28 23.24 2.37
C ILE A 2 -10.07 22.66 1.63
N SER A 3 -8.90 22.66 2.29
CA SER A 3 -7.68 22.07 1.75
C SER A 3 -7.94 20.62 1.33
N LYS A 4 -7.64 20.28 0.06
CA LYS A 4 -7.83 18.94 -0.52
C LYS A 4 -7.08 17.84 0.25
N SER A 5 -6.09 18.18 1.07
CA SER A 5 -5.25 17.25 1.83
C SER A 5 -5.70 16.99 3.28
N SER A 6 -6.77 17.63 3.76
CA SER A 6 -7.14 17.59 5.19
C SER A 6 -8.24 16.58 5.56
N LEU A 7 -8.87 15.94 4.57
CA LEU A 7 -10.04 15.08 4.80
C LEU A 7 -9.85 13.72 4.11
N ASN A 8 -10.05 12.63 4.86
CA ASN A 8 -10.02 11.26 4.32
C ASN A 8 -11.32 10.93 3.55
N GLU A 9 -11.34 9.82 2.79
CA GLU A 9 -12.50 9.46 1.96
C GLU A 9 -13.79 9.28 2.76
N ASN A 10 -13.75 8.67 3.95
CA ASN A 10 -14.91 8.56 4.83
C ASN A 10 -15.45 9.95 5.26
N GLN A 11 -14.57 10.91 5.55
CA GLN A 11 -14.95 12.28 5.85
C GLN A 11 -15.54 12.98 4.63
N LYS A 12 -15.00 12.74 3.42
CA LYS A 12 -15.55 13.27 2.17
C LYS A 12 -16.95 12.70 1.90
N GLU A 13 -17.17 11.40 2.11
CA GLU A 13 -18.49 10.77 1.97
C GLU A 13 -19.49 11.29 3.00
N LEU A 14 -19.09 11.42 4.26
CA LEU A 14 -19.93 12.03 5.30
C LEU A 14 -20.27 13.48 4.97
N ILE A 15 -19.32 14.26 4.46
CA ILE A 15 -19.58 15.64 4.01
C ILE A 15 -20.57 15.65 2.84
N LYS A 16 -20.42 14.75 1.86
CA LYS A 16 -21.37 14.63 0.74
C LYS A 16 -22.78 14.28 1.23
N LEU A 17 -22.92 13.27 2.09
CA LEU A 17 -24.20 12.86 2.66
C LEU A 17 -24.87 14.02 3.43
N ASN A 18 -24.09 14.76 4.22
CA ASN A 18 -24.60 15.92 4.96
C ASN A 18 -24.99 17.08 4.03
N LEU A 19 -24.24 17.33 2.95
CA LEU A 19 -24.60 18.33 1.94
C LEU A 19 -25.88 17.97 1.17
N GLU A 20 -26.15 16.68 0.96
CA GLU A 20 -27.43 16.21 0.40
C GLU A 20 -28.60 16.42 1.36
N ILE A 21 -28.40 16.12 2.65
CA ILE A 21 -29.41 16.40 3.70
C ILE A 21 -29.68 17.91 3.79
N LEU A 22 -28.63 18.74 3.69
CA LEU A 22 -28.71 20.21 3.69
C LEU A 22 -29.47 20.75 2.48
N LYS A 23 -29.28 20.17 1.29
CA LYS A 23 -30.03 20.56 0.08
C LYS A 23 -31.52 20.25 0.15
N ASN A 24 -31.90 19.24 0.92
CA ASN A 24 -33.28 18.74 0.99
C ASN A 24 -34.08 19.33 2.16
N ASN A 25 -33.49 20.19 2.99
CA ASN A 25 -34.15 20.77 4.17
C ASN A 25 -33.93 22.29 4.28
N ASP A 26 -34.98 23.07 4.07
CA ASP A 26 -34.96 24.55 4.15
C ASP A 26 -34.85 25.11 5.60
N LYS A 27 -34.79 24.25 6.62
CA LYS A 27 -34.88 24.63 8.05
C LYS A 27 -33.67 24.23 8.90
N ILE A 28 -32.49 24.15 8.31
CA ILE A 28 -31.28 23.84 9.09
C ILE A 28 -30.73 25.11 9.73
N SER A 29 -30.53 25.05 11.05
CA SER A 29 -30.01 26.16 11.83
C SER A 29 -28.48 26.19 11.80
N ILE A 30 -27.89 27.34 12.15
CA ILE A 30 -26.44 27.46 12.32
C ILE A 30 -25.91 26.50 13.40
N ASP A 31 -26.72 26.19 14.42
CA ASP A 31 -26.36 25.29 15.51
C ASP A 31 -26.20 23.83 15.02
N ASP A 32 -27.10 23.39 14.13
CA ASP A 32 -26.98 22.07 13.48
C ASP A 32 -25.68 21.97 12.67
N PHE A 33 -25.27 23.07 12.03
CA PHE A 33 -24.00 23.12 11.28
C PHE A 33 -22.78 23.06 12.21
N GLU A 34 -22.82 23.73 13.35
CA GLU A 34 -21.77 23.62 14.38
C GLU A 34 -21.70 22.21 14.97
N GLN A 35 -22.85 21.55 15.20
CA GLN A 35 -22.90 20.17 15.66
C GLN A 35 -22.31 19.21 14.63
N ILE A 36 -22.69 19.33 13.35
CA ILE A 36 -22.10 18.53 12.26
C ILE A 36 -20.59 18.76 12.16
N TRP A 37 -20.15 20.01 12.22
CA TRP A 37 -18.72 20.35 12.21
C TRP A 37 -17.96 19.77 13.40
N ARG A 38 -18.55 19.80 14.61
CA ARG A 38 -18.00 19.16 15.80
C ARG A 38 -17.92 17.64 15.65
N PHE A 39 -18.96 17.01 15.08
CA PHE A 39 -18.95 15.56 14.78
C PHE A 39 -17.86 15.19 13.77
N LEU A 40 -17.69 15.97 12.71
CA LEU A 40 -16.62 15.78 11.72
C LEU A 40 -15.23 15.94 12.34
N LYS A 41 -15.05 16.91 13.25
CA LYS A 41 -13.80 17.10 14.01
C LYS A 41 -13.54 16.05 15.09
N GLN A 42 -14.58 15.49 15.72
CA GLN A 42 -14.43 14.42 16.70
C GLN A 42 -14.07 13.09 16.05
N ARG A 43 -14.49 12.87 14.79
CA ARG A 43 -14.04 11.77 13.93
C ARG A 43 -12.80 12.12 13.12
N VAL A 44 -11.85 12.85 13.71
CA VAL A 44 -10.49 12.84 13.18
C VAL A 44 -9.93 11.46 13.52
N ALA A 45 -9.78 10.61 12.50
CA ALA A 45 -9.07 9.35 12.66
C ALA A 45 -7.68 9.68 13.21
N THR A 46 -7.41 9.25 14.44
CA THR A 46 -6.07 9.30 15.02
C THR A 46 -5.29 8.13 14.42
N GLY A 47 -4.82 8.31 13.20
CA GLY A 47 -4.11 7.30 12.42
C GLY A 47 -3.10 7.96 11.50
N PHE A 48 -2.42 7.15 10.68
CA PHE A 48 -1.52 7.72 9.69
C PHE A 48 -2.30 8.50 8.63
N VAL A 49 -1.68 9.56 8.12
CA VAL A 49 -2.15 10.28 6.94
C VAL A 49 -1.12 10.03 5.86
N PHE A 50 -1.52 9.30 4.83
CA PHE A 50 -0.67 9.01 3.67
C PHE A 50 -0.99 9.97 2.55
N ASP A 51 0.05 10.53 1.96
CA ASP A 51 -0.05 11.21 0.66
C ASP A 51 -0.10 10.16 -0.45
N GLU A 52 -0.69 10.51 -1.59
CA GLU A 52 -0.65 9.67 -2.79
C GLU A 52 0.82 9.48 -3.20
N ALA A 53 1.27 8.23 -3.34
CA ALA A 53 2.68 7.94 -3.58
C ALA A 53 3.13 8.57 -4.92
N PRO A 54 4.23 9.36 -4.94
CA PRO A 54 4.63 10.13 -6.12
C PRO A 54 5.05 9.26 -7.31
N GLU A 55 5.34 7.98 -7.07
CA GLU A 55 5.86 7.03 -8.07
C GLU A 55 4.75 6.30 -8.83
N ILE A 56 3.47 6.52 -8.50
CA ILE A 56 2.36 5.89 -9.22
C ILE A 56 2.19 6.58 -10.58
N ASN A 57 2.75 5.96 -11.64
CA ASN A 57 2.48 6.41 -13.00
C ASN A 57 1.05 6.00 -13.41
N ASN A 58 0.10 6.91 -13.22
CA ASN A 58 -1.31 6.72 -13.58
C ASN A 58 -1.58 6.74 -15.10
N GLN A 59 -0.56 6.95 -15.95
CA GLN A 59 -0.72 7.07 -17.40
C GLN A 59 -0.26 5.83 -18.18
N SER A 60 0.39 4.87 -17.53
CA SER A 60 0.88 3.65 -18.17
C SER A 60 0.46 2.40 -17.40
N ILE A 61 0.20 1.32 -18.13
CA ILE A 61 -0.12 0.01 -17.55
C ILE A 61 1.08 -0.90 -17.79
N ALA A 62 1.67 -1.43 -16.72
CA ALA A 62 2.64 -2.50 -16.80
C ALA A 62 1.93 -3.84 -17.05
N ILE A 63 2.46 -4.69 -17.91
CA ILE A 63 1.90 -6.01 -18.23
C ILE A 63 3.00 -7.06 -18.05
N LEU A 64 2.66 -8.20 -17.46
CA LEU A 64 3.58 -9.33 -17.35
C LEU A 64 3.73 -10.04 -18.70
N GLU A 65 4.98 -10.22 -19.12
CA GLU A 65 5.36 -11.03 -20.29
C GLU A 65 6.22 -12.20 -19.83
N LYS A 66 5.93 -13.40 -20.34
CA LYS A 66 6.70 -14.60 -20.02
C LYS A 66 8.00 -14.63 -20.82
N ASP A 67 9.13 -14.65 -20.13
CA ASP A 67 10.43 -14.87 -20.77
C ASP A 67 10.68 -16.38 -20.95
N GLU A 68 10.48 -16.87 -22.18
CA GLU A 68 10.71 -18.27 -22.55
C GLU A 68 12.19 -18.68 -22.49
N LYS A 69 13.15 -17.74 -22.54
CA LYS A 69 14.58 -18.06 -22.47
C LYS A 69 15.03 -18.32 -21.03
N LEU A 70 14.44 -17.60 -20.08
CA LEU A 70 14.71 -17.78 -18.65
C LEU A 70 13.82 -18.84 -18.00
N SER A 71 12.75 -19.25 -18.67
CA SER A 71 11.86 -20.33 -18.23
C SER A 71 12.52 -21.69 -18.41
N PHE A 72 12.46 -22.55 -17.38
CA PHE A 72 12.97 -23.92 -17.44
C PHE A 72 12.04 -24.86 -16.68
N SER A 73 11.97 -26.11 -17.12
CA SER A 73 11.28 -27.18 -16.40
C SER A 73 12.29 -28.25 -15.99
N SER A 74 12.19 -28.70 -14.74
CA SER A 74 13.00 -29.82 -14.24
C SER A 74 12.18 -31.08 -14.29
N SER A 75 12.66 -32.09 -15.02
CA SER A 75 12.02 -33.42 -15.17
C SER A 75 11.87 -34.20 -13.86
N LYS A 76 12.43 -33.69 -12.75
CA LYS A 76 12.31 -34.26 -11.40
C LYS A 76 11.24 -33.56 -10.55
N MET A 77 10.61 -32.50 -11.03
CA MET A 77 9.51 -31.87 -10.30
C MET A 77 8.24 -32.67 -10.52
N LYS A 78 7.50 -32.95 -9.44
CA LYS A 78 6.16 -33.54 -9.51
C LYS A 78 5.31 -32.68 -10.46
N ASP A 79 4.50 -33.31 -11.30
CA ASP A 79 3.77 -32.71 -12.43
C ASP A 79 2.89 -31.47 -12.10
N ASN A 80 2.71 -31.12 -10.82
CA ASN A 80 1.84 -30.04 -10.36
C ASN A 80 2.56 -28.90 -9.61
N LEU A 81 3.90 -28.91 -9.49
CA LEU A 81 4.64 -27.81 -8.86
C LEU A 81 5.09 -26.81 -9.93
N GLN A 82 4.42 -25.66 -9.98
CA GLN A 82 4.82 -24.52 -10.79
C GLN A 82 5.34 -23.41 -9.87
N ASN A 83 6.56 -22.96 -10.10
CA ASN A 83 7.13 -21.79 -9.44
C ASN A 83 7.35 -20.70 -10.47
N SER A 84 7.05 -19.46 -10.10
CA SER A 84 7.20 -18.30 -10.97
C SER A 84 8.17 -17.32 -10.34
N LEU A 85 9.13 -16.83 -11.13
CA LEU A 85 9.94 -15.66 -10.80
C LEU A 85 9.46 -14.51 -11.68
N ILE A 86 9.10 -13.39 -11.05
CA ILE A 86 8.67 -12.18 -11.74
C ILE A 86 9.72 -11.11 -11.50
N ILE A 87 10.20 -10.48 -12.58
CA ILE A 87 11.18 -9.40 -12.54
C ILE A 87 10.46 -8.10 -12.91
N GLY A 88 10.45 -7.15 -11.99
CA GLY A 88 9.79 -5.86 -12.19
C GLY A 88 9.64 -5.08 -10.88
N GLU A 89 9.04 -3.89 -10.98
CA GLU A 89 8.65 -3.11 -9.80
C GLU A 89 7.49 -3.82 -9.08
N ASN A 90 7.62 -4.02 -7.76
CA ASN A 90 6.73 -4.92 -7.02
C ASN A 90 5.28 -4.42 -6.95
N TYR A 91 5.01 -3.12 -6.95
CA TYR A 91 3.67 -2.55 -6.97
C TYR A 91 2.95 -2.88 -8.29
N ASP A 92 3.64 -2.74 -9.42
CA ASP A 92 3.11 -3.11 -10.74
C ASP A 92 2.89 -4.62 -10.87
N VAL A 93 3.82 -5.41 -10.32
CA VAL A 93 3.69 -6.88 -10.29
C VAL A 93 2.49 -7.30 -9.46
N LEU A 94 2.31 -6.77 -8.25
CA LEU A 94 1.17 -7.09 -7.39
C LEU A 94 -0.17 -6.73 -8.05
N LYS A 95 -0.25 -5.58 -8.72
CA LYS A 95 -1.44 -5.21 -9.52
C LYS A 95 -1.73 -6.21 -10.63
N ASN A 96 -0.69 -6.62 -11.36
CA ASN A 96 -0.85 -7.62 -12.43
C ASN A 96 -1.34 -8.96 -11.89
N LEU A 97 -0.82 -9.41 -10.75
CA LEU A 97 -1.25 -10.65 -10.10
C LEU A 97 -2.74 -10.60 -9.72
N ILE A 98 -3.22 -9.47 -9.17
CA ILE A 98 -4.65 -9.28 -8.89
C ILE A 98 -5.46 -9.36 -10.19
N GLY A 99 -5.01 -8.69 -11.25
CA GLY A 99 -5.68 -8.72 -12.55
C GLY A 99 -5.70 -10.10 -13.20
N VAL A 100 -4.64 -10.91 -13.06
CA VAL A 100 -4.60 -12.31 -13.52
C VAL A 100 -5.63 -13.13 -12.74
N ARG A 101 -5.61 -13.04 -11.40
CA ARG A 101 -6.56 -13.73 -10.51
C ARG A 101 -8.01 -13.44 -10.90
N GLU A 102 -8.36 -12.17 -11.10
CA GLU A 102 -9.72 -11.75 -11.49
C GLU A 102 -10.14 -12.29 -12.85
N ARG A 103 -9.22 -12.33 -13.83
CA ARG A 103 -9.50 -12.85 -15.18
C ARG A 103 -9.65 -14.36 -15.20
N GLU A 104 -8.79 -15.06 -14.49
CA GLU A 104 -8.73 -16.52 -14.47
C GLU A 104 -9.72 -17.13 -13.47
N ARG A 105 -10.38 -16.29 -12.66
CA ARG A 105 -11.30 -16.68 -11.56
C ARG A 105 -10.68 -17.71 -10.64
N GLU A 106 -9.38 -17.60 -10.43
CA GLU A 106 -8.70 -18.44 -9.48
C GLU A 106 -8.96 -17.89 -8.09
N ASP A 107 -9.44 -18.74 -7.19
CA ASP A 107 -9.39 -18.49 -5.73
C ASP A 107 -7.94 -18.64 -5.20
N ALA A 108 -6.94 -18.53 -6.08
CA ALA A 108 -5.51 -18.63 -5.79
C ALA A 108 -5.01 -17.36 -5.09
N ASN A 109 -5.57 -17.12 -3.92
CA ASN A 109 -4.96 -16.25 -2.94
C ASN A 109 -3.77 -17.00 -2.31
N PHE A 110 -2.77 -16.27 -1.86
CA PHE A 110 -1.60 -16.87 -1.23
C PHE A 110 -1.92 -17.27 0.21
N ASP A 111 -1.52 -18.49 0.59
CA ASP A 111 -1.58 -18.97 1.98
C ASP A 111 -0.57 -18.22 2.87
N LEU A 112 0.57 -17.83 2.29
CA LEU A 112 1.70 -17.25 3.01
C LEU A 112 2.34 -16.16 2.18
N ILE A 113 2.55 -15.00 2.78
CA ILE A 113 3.40 -13.93 2.23
C ILE A 113 4.56 -13.70 3.20
N TYR A 114 5.79 -13.67 2.69
CA TYR A 114 6.96 -13.24 3.45
C TYR A 114 7.63 -12.09 2.71
N ILE A 115 7.90 -10.99 3.41
CA ILE A 115 8.63 -9.84 2.87
C ILE A 115 9.74 -9.39 3.83
N ASP A 116 10.81 -8.88 3.24
CA ASP A 116 11.96 -8.29 3.93
C ASP A 116 12.20 -6.89 3.35
N PRO A 117 11.38 -5.88 3.74
CA PRO A 117 11.48 -4.52 3.22
C PRO A 117 12.79 -3.83 3.67
N PRO A 118 13.19 -2.72 3.05
CA PRO A 118 14.33 -1.93 3.55
C PRO A 118 14.06 -1.42 4.97
N TYR A 119 15.03 -1.52 5.88
CA TYR A 119 14.83 -1.22 7.31
C TYR A 119 14.97 0.28 7.66
N ASN A 120 15.39 1.11 6.69
CA ASN A 120 15.63 2.53 6.85
C ASN A 120 16.71 2.85 7.90
N THR A 121 17.76 2.03 7.97
CA THR A 121 18.81 2.14 9.00
C THR A 121 19.76 3.32 8.80
N GLN A 122 19.66 4.00 7.64
CA GLN A 122 20.51 5.11 7.21
C GLN A 122 22.00 4.75 7.07
N LYS A 123 22.38 3.46 7.21
CA LYS A 123 23.77 2.99 7.12
C LYS A 123 24.33 3.02 5.70
N THR A 124 23.46 3.06 4.69
CA THR A 124 23.86 3.24 3.29
C THR A 124 24.29 4.67 2.96
N SER A 125 24.37 5.59 3.92
CA SER A 125 24.83 6.96 3.65
C SER A 125 26.25 7.03 3.04
N ASP A 126 27.05 5.98 3.22
CA ASP A 126 28.43 5.86 2.71
C ASP A 126 28.53 5.07 1.38
N ASP A 127 27.44 4.51 0.84
CA ASP A 127 27.45 3.68 -0.38
C ASP A 127 27.16 4.44 -1.69
N GLY A 128 26.96 5.76 -1.60
CA GLY A 128 26.68 6.62 -2.75
C GLY A 128 25.19 6.79 -3.08
N ASN A 129 24.26 6.26 -2.28
CA ASN A 129 22.81 6.44 -2.46
C ASN A 129 22.26 7.71 -1.76
N ASN A 130 22.95 8.85 -1.91
CA ASN A 130 22.53 10.13 -1.33
C ASN A 130 21.50 10.87 -2.20
N LEU A 131 20.54 11.54 -1.53
CA LEU A 131 19.44 12.32 -2.13
C LEU A 131 19.89 13.51 -3.01
N THR A 132 21.19 13.81 -3.05
CA THR A 132 21.77 14.93 -3.79
C THR A 132 22.24 14.56 -5.19
N ASP A 133 22.17 13.29 -5.58
CA ASP A 133 22.57 12.86 -6.91
C ASP A 133 21.40 13.08 -7.89
N ASP A 134 21.60 13.98 -8.85
CA ASP A 134 20.61 14.41 -9.84
C ASP A 134 20.15 13.30 -10.82
N GLU A 135 20.74 12.09 -10.74
CA GLU A 135 20.35 10.92 -11.53
C GLU A 135 20.01 9.72 -10.63
N ILE A 136 18.70 9.50 -10.43
CA ILE A 136 18.18 8.26 -9.85
C ILE A 136 18.13 7.20 -10.96
N THR A 137 19.08 6.28 -10.96
CA THR A 137 19.02 5.07 -11.80
C THR A 137 18.25 3.96 -11.08
N ALA A 138 17.62 3.04 -11.85
CA ALA A 138 16.89 1.91 -11.29
C ALA A 138 17.76 1.06 -10.34
N ASP A 139 19.04 0.89 -10.68
CA ASP A 139 20.01 0.13 -9.87
C ASP A 139 20.31 0.79 -8.51
N LYS A 140 20.32 2.13 -8.43
CA LYS A 140 20.47 2.87 -7.16
C LYS A 140 19.21 2.81 -6.29
N PHE A 141 18.04 2.60 -6.90
CA PHE A 141 16.77 2.54 -6.17
C PHE A 141 16.58 1.19 -5.43
N ILE A 142 17.10 0.10 -6.00
CA ILE A 142 16.98 -1.27 -5.47
C ILE A 142 17.61 -1.42 -4.06
N TYR A 143 18.61 -0.59 -3.73
CA TYR A 143 19.34 -0.65 -2.44
C TYR A 143 19.22 0.65 -1.61
N ARG A 144 18.18 1.46 -1.84
CA ARG A 144 17.99 2.68 -1.06
C ARG A 144 17.54 2.32 0.36
N ASP A 145 18.42 2.45 1.35
CA ASP A 145 18.08 2.32 2.79
C ASP A 145 17.86 3.69 3.48
N LYS A 146 17.47 4.69 2.69
CA LYS A 146 17.19 6.05 3.14
C LYS A 146 15.91 6.57 2.51
N PHE A 147 14.83 6.49 3.27
CA PHE A 147 13.55 7.11 2.98
C PHE A 147 13.22 8.10 4.09
N SER A 148 12.49 9.18 3.77
CA SER A 148 11.74 9.84 4.84
C SER A 148 10.76 8.82 5.42
N ARG A 149 10.49 8.86 6.72
CA ARG A 149 9.55 7.92 7.34
C ARG A 149 8.18 7.93 6.64
N THR A 150 7.70 9.10 6.25
CA THR A 150 6.49 9.25 5.44
C THR A 150 6.62 8.55 4.08
N GLY A 151 7.75 8.71 3.38
CA GLY A 151 8.00 8.03 2.12
C GLY A 151 8.07 6.51 2.26
N TRP A 152 8.69 6.02 3.33
CA TRP A 152 8.76 4.60 3.65
C TRP A 152 7.39 3.99 3.92
N LEU A 153 6.59 4.66 4.76
CA LEU A 153 5.22 4.23 5.05
C LEU A 153 4.32 4.32 3.83
N ASN A 154 4.44 5.36 2.98
CA ASN A 154 3.71 5.46 1.73
C ASN A 154 4.06 4.29 0.80
N LEU A 155 5.34 3.95 0.68
CA LEU A 155 5.83 2.83 -0.13
C LEU A 155 5.19 1.51 0.32
N LEU A 156 5.22 1.22 1.63
CA LEU A 156 4.67 -0.01 2.17
C LEU A 156 3.15 -0.03 2.21
N ASN A 157 2.49 1.08 2.50
CA ASN A 157 1.03 1.17 2.56
C ASN A 157 0.40 0.65 1.25
N GLU A 158 0.90 1.14 0.12
CA GLU A 158 0.38 0.74 -1.19
C GLU A 158 0.60 -0.75 -1.49
N ARG A 159 1.77 -1.29 -1.11
CA ARG A 159 2.12 -2.69 -1.34
C ARG A 159 1.37 -3.64 -0.41
N LEU A 160 1.26 -3.29 0.87
CA LEU A 160 0.56 -4.09 1.88
C LEU A 160 -0.94 -4.15 1.60
N LYS A 161 -1.55 -3.07 1.09
CA LYS A 161 -2.95 -3.08 0.62
C LYS A 161 -3.17 -4.07 -0.52
N LEU A 162 -2.27 -4.12 -1.49
CA LEU A 162 -2.34 -5.09 -2.59
C LEU A 162 -2.06 -6.51 -2.10
N ALA A 163 -1.07 -6.68 -1.21
CA ALA A 163 -0.75 -7.97 -0.59
C ALA A 163 -1.96 -8.52 0.18
N LYS A 164 -2.70 -7.69 0.94
CA LYS A 164 -3.93 -8.09 1.62
C LYS A 164 -5.00 -8.62 0.66
N GLN A 165 -5.15 -8.01 -0.52
CA GLN A 165 -6.12 -8.47 -1.53
C GLN A 165 -5.76 -9.82 -2.14
N LEU A 166 -4.46 -10.13 -2.18
CA LEU A 166 -3.90 -11.38 -2.68
C LEU A 166 -3.78 -12.46 -1.61
N LEU A 167 -3.92 -12.12 -0.33
CA LEU A 167 -3.83 -13.07 0.78
C LEU A 167 -5.17 -13.80 0.99
N LYS A 168 -5.12 -15.07 1.38
CA LYS A 168 -6.33 -15.82 1.77
C LYS A 168 -6.92 -15.25 3.06
N GLU A 169 -8.20 -15.52 3.32
CA GLU A 169 -8.86 -15.14 4.58
C GLU A 169 -8.19 -15.80 5.79
N ASP A 170 -7.68 -17.03 5.64
CA ASP A 170 -6.90 -17.77 6.64
C ASP A 170 -5.38 -17.71 6.39
N GLY A 171 -4.94 -16.88 5.44
CA GLY A 171 -3.54 -16.70 5.10
C GLY A 171 -2.80 -15.81 6.10
N VAL A 172 -1.47 -15.93 6.13
CA VAL A 172 -0.62 -15.16 7.05
C VAL A 172 0.47 -14.40 6.30
N ILE A 173 0.80 -13.21 6.81
CA ILE A 173 1.91 -12.39 6.30
C ILE A 173 2.97 -12.21 7.39
N PHE A 174 4.22 -12.47 7.03
CA PHE A 174 5.39 -12.20 7.86
C PHE A 174 6.20 -11.07 7.24
N VAL A 175 6.58 -10.10 8.08
CA VAL A 175 7.40 -8.96 7.67
C VAL A 175 8.60 -8.88 8.60
N SER A 176 9.79 -9.00 8.02
CA SER A 176 11.04 -8.78 8.75
C SER A 176 11.30 -7.28 8.89
N ILE A 177 11.72 -6.85 10.07
CA ILE A 177 12.01 -5.43 10.37
C ILE A 177 12.95 -5.31 11.57
N ASP A 178 13.68 -4.20 11.66
CA ASP A 178 14.44 -3.81 12.84
C ASP A 178 13.71 -2.75 13.70
N ASP A 179 14.38 -2.22 14.72
CA ASP A 179 13.82 -1.26 15.66
C ASP A 179 13.56 0.14 15.08
N ASN A 180 14.08 0.48 13.90
CA ASN A 180 13.93 1.83 13.33
C ASN A 180 12.49 2.12 12.90
N GLU A 181 11.82 1.14 12.29
CA GLU A 181 10.47 1.30 11.73
C GLU A 181 9.44 0.31 12.29
N GLN A 182 9.82 -0.62 13.19
CA GLN A 182 8.91 -1.63 13.74
C GLN A 182 7.61 -1.06 14.32
N ALA A 183 7.70 0.00 15.13
CA ALA A 183 6.51 0.59 15.75
C ALA A 183 5.57 1.21 14.72
N TYR A 184 6.12 1.85 13.69
CA TYR A 184 5.32 2.47 12.63
C TYR A 184 4.73 1.44 11.69
N LEU A 185 5.50 0.40 11.36
CA LEU A 185 5.02 -0.75 10.61
C LEU A 185 3.86 -1.45 11.32
N LYS A 186 3.97 -1.67 12.64
CA LYS A 186 2.90 -2.29 13.43
C LYS A 186 1.59 -1.51 13.30
N VAL A 187 1.64 -0.19 13.51
CA VAL A 187 0.45 0.66 13.39
C VAL A 187 -0.12 0.65 11.95
N LEU A 188 0.75 0.63 10.93
CA LEU A 188 0.34 0.54 9.53
C LEU A 188 -0.33 -0.81 9.23
N MET A 189 0.23 -1.90 9.75
CA MET A 189 -0.34 -3.23 9.62
C MET A 189 -1.67 -3.35 10.36
N ASP A 190 -1.82 -2.74 11.54
CA ASP A 190 -3.09 -2.70 12.26
C ASP A 190 -4.16 -1.94 11.46
N GLU A 191 -3.79 -0.83 10.81
CA GLU A 191 -4.71 -0.08 9.96
C GLU A 191 -5.14 -0.88 8.72
N ILE A 192 -4.22 -1.63 8.10
CA ILE A 192 -4.49 -2.39 6.87
C ILE A 192 -5.19 -3.71 7.17
N PHE A 193 -4.70 -4.49 8.12
CA PHE A 193 -5.13 -5.87 8.40
C PHE A 193 -6.12 -5.98 9.55
N GLY A 194 -6.24 -4.96 10.41
CA GLY A 194 -7.03 -5.01 11.66
C GLY A 194 -6.16 -5.46 12.82
N GLU A 195 -6.21 -4.73 13.94
CA GLU A 195 -5.43 -5.00 15.15
C GLU A 195 -5.74 -6.39 15.73
N GLU A 196 -6.99 -6.85 15.61
CA GLU A 196 -7.46 -8.15 16.07
C GLU A 196 -6.86 -9.33 15.31
N ASN A 197 -6.29 -9.08 14.13
CA ASN A 197 -5.67 -10.11 13.28
C ASN A 197 -4.16 -10.20 13.48
N PHE A 198 -3.59 -9.48 14.45
CA PHE A 198 -2.19 -9.61 14.83
C PHE A 198 -1.95 -10.92 15.59
N VAL A 199 -0.96 -11.70 15.14
CA VAL A 199 -0.59 -13.02 15.69
C VAL A 199 0.65 -12.92 16.58
#